data_AF-I0L7X7-F1
#
_entry.id   AF-I0L7X7-F1
#
_cell.length_a   1.000
_cell.length_b   1.000
_cell.length_c   1.000
_cell.angle_alpha   90.00
_cell.angle_beta   90.00
_cell.angle_gamma   90.00
#
_symmetry.space_group_name_H-M   'P 1'
#
loop_
_entity.id
_entity.type
_entity.pdbx_description
1 polymer ?
#
loop_
_entity_poly.entity_id
_entity_poly.type
_entity_poly.pdbx_seq_one_letter_code
_entity_poly.pdbx_strand_id
1 'polypeptide(L)'
;MTEPQRRFTISVPPDVAQTLESQGNRMASAYVTESVRRRRRVEQHKELLLAAGIHVTEQGVAEARARRLGTEADWPSERFAAERAKIRAAMEAEMNGDDDTAPHADAA
;
A
#
# COMPACT_ATOMS: atom_id res chain seq x y z
N MET A 1 0.40 23.01 11.78
CA MET A 1 1.83 23.12 12.15
C MET A 1 2.54 21.89 11.60
N THR A 2 3.47 22.04 10.67
CA THR A 2 4.23 20.92 10.10
C THR A 2 5.18 20.36 11.16
N GLU A 3 5.06 19.07 11.48
CA GLU A 3 5.98 18.42 12.43
C GLU A 3 7.44 18.54 11.96
N PRO A 4 8.41 18.67 12.88
CA PRO A 4 9.82 18.78 12.52
C PRO A 4 10.31 17.50 11.83
N GLN A 5 10.77 17.63 10.58
CA GLN A 5 11.41 16.53 9.86
C GLN A 5 12.76 16.18 10.51
N ARG A 6 12.97 14.91 10.80
CA ARG A 6 14.27 14.37 11.24
C ARG A 6 15.00 13.78 10.03
N ARG A 7 16.25 14.20 9.82
CA ARG A 7 17.10 13.66 8.75
C ARG A 7 17.92 12.48 9.27
N PHE A 8 17.81 11.34 8.60
CA PHE A 8 18.61 10.15 8.84
C PHE A 8 19.44 9.84 7.58
N THR A 9 20.73 9.55 7.76
CA THR A 9 21.62 9.07 6.70
C THR A 9 21.91 7.60 6.95
N ILE A 10 21.66 6.75 5.96
CA ILE A 10 21.87 5.30 6.05
C ILE A 10 22.66 4.81 4.84
N SER A 11 23.49 3.80 5.04
CA SER A 11 24.08 3.04 3.94
C SER A 11 23.12 1.93 3.56
N VAL A 12 22.85 1.78 2.26
CA VAL A 12 21.95 0.76 1.72
C VAL A 12 22.71 -0.17 0.78
N PRO A 13 22.27 -1.43 0.63
CA PRO A 13 22.81 -2.34 -0.38
C PRO A 13 22.72 -1.79 -1.82
N PRO A 14 23.59 -2.23 -2.75
CA PRO A 14 23.65 -1.71 -4.12
C PRO A 14 22.33 -1.84 -4.91
N ASP A 15 21.61 -2.95 -4.75
CA ASP A 15 20.31 -3.20 -5.37
C ASP A 15 19.23 -2.22 -4.87
N VAL A 16 19.27 -1.89 -3.58
CA VAL A 16 18.38 -0.88 -2.98
C VAL A 16 18.77 0.52 -3.46
N ALA A 17 20.05 0.85 -3.52
CA ALA A 17 20.53 2.12 -4.04
C ALA A 17 20.06 2.34 -5.48
N GLN A 18 20.24 1.34 -6.35
CA GLN A 18 19.78 1.38 -7.74
C GLN A 18 18.26 1.56 -7.84
N THR A 19 17.50 0.87 -6.99
CA THR A 19 16.04 1.04 -6.92
C THR A 19 15.67 2.46 -6.54
N LEU A 20 16.31 3.05 -5.53
CA LEU A 20 16.03 4.42 -5.09
C LEU A 20 16.44 5.47 -6.13
N GLU A 21 17.57 5.27 -6.81
CA GLU A 21 18.02 6.12 -7.92
C GLU A 21 17.03 6.11 -9.08
N SER A 22 16.44 4.94 -9.40
CA SER A 22 15.42 4.82 -10.47
C SER A 22 14.15 5.63 -10.20
N GLN A 23 13.81 5.91 -8.95
CA GLN A 23 12.66 6.75 -8.59
C GLN A 23 12.98 8.25 -8.69
N GLY A 24 14.25 8.62 -8.82
CA GLY A 24 14.75 9.99 -8.78
C GLY A 24 14.98 10.49 -7.35
N ASN A 25 16.09 11.24 -7.15
CA ASN A 25 16.57 11.67 -5.83
C ASN A 25 15.53 12.39 -4.96
N ARG A 26 14.58 13.12 -5.56
CA ARG A 26 13.50 13.82 -4.83
C ARG A 26 12.37 12.90 -4.39
N MET A 27 12.12 11.80 -5.11
CA MET A 27 11.03 10.87 -4.80
C MET A 27 11.50 9.64 -4.02
N ALA A 28 12.81 9.41 -3.92
CA ALA A 28 13.38 8.32 -3.11
C ALA A 28 12.93 8.37 -1.64
N SER A 29 12.90 9.56 -1.02
CA SER A 29 12.44 9.71 0.37
C SER A 29 10.94 9.43 0.53
N ALA A 30 10.12 9.86 -0.43
CA ALA A 30 8.69 9.54 -0.47
C ALA A 30 8.46 8.04 -0.65
N TYR A 31 9.20 7.40 -1.55
CA TYR A 31 9.14 5.96 -1.79
C TYR A 31 9.49 5.15 -0.53
N VAL A 32 10.59 5.50 0.14
CA VAL A 32 10.99 4.86 1.41
C VAL A 32 9.94 5.08 2.49
N THR A 33 9.44 6.31 2.62
CA THR A 33 8.43 6.66 3.62
C THR A 33 7.17 5.83 3.43
N GLU A 34 6.67 5.73 2.19
CA GLU A 34 5.48 4.94 1.91
C GLU A 34 5.72 3.45 2.10
N SER A 35 6.90 2.94 1.71
CA SER A 35 7.28 1.54 1.94
C SER A 35 7.28 1.19 3.43
N VAL A 36 7.86 2.04 4.28
CA VAL A 36 7.87 1.87 5.74
C VAL A 36 6.45 1.92 6.31
N ARG A 37 5.63 2.89 5.89
CA ARG A 37 4.23 3.01 6.32
C ARG A 37 3.42 1.77 5.93
N ARG A 38 3.54 1.32 4.69
CA ARG A 38 2.89 0.11 4.20
C ARG A 38 3.32 -1.12 5.00
N ARG A 39 4.62 -1.27 5.29
CA ARG A 39 5.10 -2.38 6.11
C ARG A 39 4.50 -2.34 7.51
N ARG A 40 4.48 -1.17 8.16
CA ARG A 40 3.91 -0.99 9.50
C ARG A 40 2.41 -1.31 9.54
N ARG A 41 1.65 -0.88 8.53
CA ARG A 41 0.21 -1.22 8.39
C ARG A 41 0.00 -2.74 8.35
N VAL A 42 0.83 -3.48 7.61
CA VAL A 42 0.75 -4.94 7.54
C VAL A 42 1.08 -5.59 8.89
N GLU A 43 2.13 -5.15 9.58
CA GLU A 43 2.45 -5.72 10.89
C GLU A 43 1.36 -5.42 11.93
N GLN A 44 0.85 -4.18 11.97
CA GLN A 44 -0.28 -3.81 12.83
C GLN A 44 -1.52 -4.69 12.56
N HIS A 45 -1.81 -4.96 11.29
CA HIS A 45 -2.92 -5.83 10.95
C HIS A 45 -2.72 -7.25 11.48
N LYS A 46 -1.50 -7.81 11.37
CA LYS A 46 -1.20 -9.13 11.96
C LYS A 46 -1.32 -9.13 13.48
N GLU A 47 -0.87 -8.07 14.15
CA GLU A 47 -1.02 -7.90 15.60
C GLU A 47 -2.50 -7.90 16.00
N LEU A 48 -3.35 -7.19 15.25
CA LEU A 48 -4.80 -7.18 15.47
C LEU A 48 -5.43 -8.57 15.28
N LEU A 49 -5.04 -9.29 14.23
CA LEU A 49 -5.52 -10.66 14.02
C LEU A 49 -5.10 -11.58 15.17
N LEU A 50 -3.85 -11.48 15.61
CA LEU A 50 -3.35 -12.26 16.74
C LEU A 50 -4.10 -11.92 18.04
N ALA A 51 -4.35 -10.64 18.31
CA ALA A 51 -5.13 -10.19 19.46
C ALA A 51 -6.58 -10.72 19.43
N ALA A 52 -7.15 -10.92 18.25
CA ALA A 52 -8.45 -11.55 18.06
C ALA A 52 -8.41 -13.09 18.13
N GLY A 53 -7.25 -13.69 18.44
CA GLY A 53 -7.06 -15.15 18.48
C GLY A 53 -6.93 -15.81 17.11
N ILE A 54 -6.79 -15.02 16.04
CA ILE A 54 -6.61 -15.51 14.67
C ILE A 54 -5.11 -15.65 14.39
N HIS A 55 -4.64 -16.90 14.38
CA HIS A 55 -3.25 -17.21 14.07
C HIS A 55 -3.04 -17.33 12.56
N VAL A 56 -2.33 -16.36 11.97
CA VAL A 56 -1.90 -16.42 10.57
C VAL A 56 -0.66 -17.30 10.50
N THR A 57 -0.81 -18.52 9.97
CA THR A 57 0.30 -19.47 9.79
C THR A 57 0.91 -19.35 8.40
N GLU A 58 2.20 -19.66 8.26
CA GLU A 58 2.87 -19.67 6.95
C GLU A 58 2.20 -20.65 5.98
N GLN A 59 1.82 -21.82 6.46
CA GLN A 59 1.08 -22.82 5.69
C GLN A 59 -0.27 -22.26 5.20
N GLY A 60 -1.05 -21.62 6.09
CA GLY A 60 -2.34 -21.03 5.71
C GLY A 60 -2.20 -19.92 4.68
N VAL A 61 -1.13 -19.11 4.78
CA VAL A 61 -0.79 -18.09 3.78
C VAL A 61 -0.44 -18.74 2.44
N ALA A 62 0.36 -19.82 2.44
CA ALA A 62 0.72 -20.54 1.23
C ALA A 62 -0.50 -21.16 0.53
N GLU A 63 -1.39 -21.80 1.29
CA GLU A 63 -2.63 -22.39 0.78
C GLU A 63 -3.59 -21.32 0.24
N ALA A 64 -3.76 -20.20 0.96
CA ALA A 64 -4.54 -19.07 0.48
C ALA A 64 -3.96 -18.49 -0.81
N ARG A 65 -2.63 -18.37 -0.90
CA ARG A 65 -1.93 -17.90 -2.12
C ARG A 65 -2.15 -18.87 -3.27
N ALA A 66 -2.06 -20.17 -3.05
CA ALA A 66 -2.29 -21.20 -4.06
C ALA A 66 -3.74 -21.16 -4.58
N ARG A 67 -4.73 -21.05 -3.69
CA ARG A 67 -6.15 -20.91 -4.09
C ARG A 67 -6.41 -19.67 -4.93
N ARG A 68 -5.81 -18.53 -4.55
CA ARG A 68 -5.91 -17.29 -5.34
C ARG A 68 -5.31 -17.47 -6.72
N LEU A 69 -4.09 -18.00 -6.81
CA LEU A 69 -3.40 -18.23 -8.09
C LEU A 69 -4.15 -19.23 -8.97
N GLY A 70 -4.72 -20.30 -8.40
CA GLY A 70 -5.56 -21.24 -9.13
C GLY A 70 -6.81 -20.56 -9.71
N THR A 71 -7.48 -19.73 -8.91
CA THR A 71 -8.63 -18.94 -9.38
C THR A 71 -8.24 -17.97 -10.49
N GLU A 72 -7.07 -17.31 -10.36
CA GLU A 72 -6.55 -16.38 -11.37
C GLU A 72 -6.15 -17.09 -12.68
N ALA A 73 -5.70 -18.35 -12.61
CA ALA A 73 -5.34 -19.12 -13.81
C ALA A 73 -6.54 -19.39 -14.73
N ASP A 74 -7.74 -19.52 -14.15
CA ASP A 74 -8.98 -19.78 -14.89
C ASP A 74 -9.61 -18.51 -15.49
N TRP A 75 -9.07 -17.33 -15.17
CA TRP A 75 -9.64 -16.06 -15.61
C TRP A 75 -9.16 -15.69 -17.01
N PRO A 76 -10.07 -15.38 -17.96
CA PRO A 76 -9.69 -14.89 -19.27
C PRO A 76 -9.01 -13.52 -19.16
N SER A 77 -8.05 -13.26 -20.05
CA SER A 77 -7.26 -12.02 -20.08
C SER A 77 -8.11 -10.75 -20.17
N GLU A 78 -9.26 -10.82 -20.83
CA GLU A 78 -10.25 -9.74 -20.93
C GLU A 78 -10.83 -9.35 -19.57
N ARG A 79 -11.06 -10.33 -18.68
CA ARG A 79 -11.55 -10.09 -17.32
C ARG A 79 -10.52 -9.32 -16.50
N PHE A 80 -9.24 -9.68 -16.59
CA PHE A 80 -8.18 -8.93 -15.92
C PHE A 80 -8.07 -7.50 -16.43
N ALA A 81 -8.19 -7.27 -17.74
CA ALA A 81 -8.17 -5.94 -18.31
C ALA A 81 -9.34 -5.08 -17.78
N ALA A 82 -10.54 -5.64 -17.74
CA ALA A 82 -11.74 -4.97 -17.21
C ALA A 82 -11.60 -4.64 -15.72
N GLU A 83 -11.12 -5.57 -14.89
CA GLU A 83 -10.93 -5.32 -13.45
C GLU A 83 -9.86 -4.26 -13.18
N ARG A 84 -8.73 -4.28 -13.90
CA ARG A 84 -7.72 -3.22 -13.79
C ARG A 84 -8.25 -1.86 -14.21
N ALA A 85 -9.12 -1.79 -15.22
CA ALA A 85 -9.73 -0.54 -15.66
C ALA A 85 -10.64 0.04 -14.56
N LYS A 86 -11.42 -0.81 -13.87
CA LYS A 86 -12.24 -0.39 -12.72
C LYS A 86 -11.39 0.13 -11.57
N ILE A 87 -10.32 -0.58 -11.22
CA ILE A 87 -9.41 -0.17 -10.14
C ILE A 87 -8.75 1.17 -10.47
N ARG A 88 -8.29 1.35 -11.72
CA ARG A 88 -7.71 2.62 -12.18
C ARG A 88 -8.72 3.76 -12.08
N ALA A 89 -9.93 3.57 -12.59
CA ALA A 89 -10.99 4.58 -12.53
C ALA A 89 -11.34 4.95 -11.08
N ALA A 90 -11.37 3.96 -10.17
CA ALA A 90 -11.60 4.22 -8.74
C ALA A 90 -10.45 5.02 -8.09
N MET A 91 -9.19 4.69 -8.38
CA MET A 91 -8.04 5.47 -7.89
C MET A 91 -8.03 6.90 -8.43
N GLU A 92 -8.37 7.08 -9.71
CA GLU A 92 -8.49 8.41 -10.33
C GLU A 92 -9.63 9.23 -9.69
N ALA A 93 -10.76 8.58 -9.37
CA ALA A 93 -11.87 9.23 -8.67
C ALA A 93 -11.49 9.62 -7.23
N GLU A 94 -10.78 8.77 -6.49
CA GLU A 94 -10.27 9.08 -5.15
C GLU A 94 -9.24 10.22 -5.17
N MET A 95 -8.34 10.26 -6.17
CA MET A 95 -7.36 11.34 -6.32
C MET A 95 -7.98 12.68 -6.71
N ASN A 96 -9.12 12.68 -7.41
CA ASN A 96 -9.82 13.89 -7.83
C ASN A 96 -10.92 14.33 -6.83
N GLY A 97 -11.20 13.53 -5.78
CA GLY A 97 -12.32 13.69 -4.87
C GLY A 97 -12.03 14.35 -3.52
N ASP A 98 -10.83 14.90 -3.30
CA ASP A 98 -10.42 15.45 -1.99
C ASP A 98 -10.67 16.96 -1.83
N ASP A 99 -11.82 17.49 -2.29
CA ASP A 99 -12.11 18.93 -2.13
C ASP A 99 -13.57 19.32 -1.81
N ASP A 100 -14.49 18.39 -1.46
CA ASP A 100 -15.90 18.85 -1.23
C ASP A 100 -16.76 18.08 -0.22
N THR A 101 -16.23 17.69 0.94
CA THR A 101 -17.08 17.42 2.11
C THR A 101 -16.45 17.88 3.43
N ALA A 102 -16.37 19.20 3.62
CA ALA A 102 -16.39 19.79 4.95
C ALA A 102 -17.56 20.80 5.02
N PRO A 103 -18.78 20.40 5.44
CA PRO A 103 -19.74 21.39 5.89
C PRO A 103 -19.21 21.99 7.19
N HIS A 104 -18.82 23.26 7.09
CA HIS A 104 -18.56 24.17 8.19
C HIS A 104 -19.64 24.01 9.27
N ALA A 105 -19.19 23.73 10.50
CA ALA A 105 -19.98 23.97 11.70
C ALA A 105 -20.16 25.49 11.82
N ASP A 106 -21.30 26.01 11.35
CA ASP A 106 -21.70 27.37 11.67
C ASP A 106 -22.28 27.39 13.09
N ALA A 107 -21.61 28.19 13.91
CA ALA A 107 -22.01 28.56 15.24
C ALA A 107 -23.12 29.62 15.16
N ALA A 108 -24.20 29.43 15.92
CA ALA A 108 -25.04 30.49 16.48
C ALA A 108 -25.78 29.94 17.71
#